data_AF-A0A836SEY9-F1
#
_entry.id   AF-A0A836SEY9-F1
#
_cell.length_a   1.000
_cell.length_b   1.000
_cell.length_c   1.000
_cell.angle_alpha   90.00
_cell.angle_beta   90.00
_cell.angle_gamma   90.00
#
_symmetry.space_group_name_H-M   'P 1'
#
loop_
_entity.id
_entity.type
_entity.pdbx_description
1 polymer ?
#
loop_
_entity_poly.entity_id
_entity_poly.type
_entity_poly.pdbx_seq_one_letter_code
_entity_poly.pdbx_strand_id
1 'polypeptide(L)'
;ILHAKGEKERIVPLAKVAIKAIEVYKFMMPFESELIWLNYQKSGLSRISAYKITQKYLGVSPHILRHSYATSLITGGADLT
;
A
#
# COMPACT_ATOMS: atom_id res chain seq x y z
N ILE A 1 1.72 -10.87 -1.88
CA ILE A 1 2.52 -11.58 -0.86
C ILE A 1 3.73 -10.71 -0.51
N LEU A 2 3.96 -10.43 0.78
CA LEU A 2 5.14 -9.68 1.22
C LEU A 2 6.29 -10.65 1.46
N HIS A 3 7.35 -10.56 0.66
CA HIS A 3 8.58 -11.33 0.87
C HIS A 3 9.49 -10.59 1.85
N ALA A 4 9.52 -11.03 3.11
CA ALA A 4 10.58 -10.67 4.05
C ALA A 4 11.71 -11.71 3.97
N LYS A 5 12.95 -11.29 4.28
CA LYS A 5 14.15 -12.16 4.32
C LYS A 5 13.83 -13.43 5.13
N GLY A 6 13.74 -14.58 4.45
CA GLY A 6 13.38 -15.88 5.02
C GLY A 6 12.00 -16.45 4.64
N GLU A 7 11.45 -16.13 3.46
CA GLU A 7 10.23 -16.76 2.90
C GLU A 7 8.99 -16.73 3.81
N LYS A 8 8.88 -15.73 4.69
CA LYS A 8 7.70 -15.56 5.54
C LYS A 8 6.68 -14.70 4.81
N GLU A 9 5.68 -15.36 4.24
CA GLU A 9 4.48 -14.68 3.74
C GLU A 9 3.63 -14.19 4.92
N ARG A 10 3.00 -13.03 4.75
CA ARG A 10 2.06 -12.47 5.73
C ARG A 10 0.82 -11.95 5.01
N ILE A 11 -0.34 -12.27 5.56
CA ILE A 11 -1.62 -11.74 5.13
C ILE A 11 -1.89 -10.48 5.95
N VAL A 12 -2.28 -9.40 5.28
CA VAL A 12 -2.66 -8.13 5.92
C VAL A 12 -4.12 -7.87 5.56
N PRO A 13 -5.04 -7.79 6.54
CA PRO A 13 -6.43 -7.44 6.24
C PRO A 13 -6.49 -6.01 5.72
N LEU A 14 -7.25 -5.81 4.64
CA LEU A 14 -7.51 -4.50 4.05
C LEU A 14 -8.94 -4.07 4.37
N ALA A 15 -9.11 -2.79 4.71
CA ALA A 15 -10.43 -2.21 4.87
C ALA A 15 -11.20 -2.24 3.53
N LYS A 16 -12.53 -2.44 3.59
CA LYS A 16 -13.39 -2.47 2.39
C LYS A 16 -13.22 -1.24 1.49
N VAL A 17 -13.02 -0.06 2.09
CA VAL A 17 -12.76 1.19 1.35
C VAL A 17 -11.45 1.14 0.55
N ALA A 18 -10.41 0.50 1.08
CA ALA A 18 -9.13 0.35 0.38
C ALA A 18 -9.25 -0.63 -0.79
N ILE A 19 -10.01 -1.72 -0.62
CA ILE A 19 -10.30 -2.69 -1.69
C ILE A 19 -11.02 -1.98 -2.85
N LYS A 20 -12.08 -1.23 -2.55
CA LYS A 20 -12.82 -0.47 -3.56
C LYS A 20 -11.94 0.54 -4.31
N ALA A 21 -11.04 1.22 -3.60
CA ALA A 21 -10.11 2.16 -4.24
C ALA A 21 -9.13 1.45 -5.19
N ILE A 22 -8.64 0.26 -4.81
CA ILE A 22 -7.76 -0.56 -5.67
C ILE A 22 -8.52 -1.04 -6.92
N GLU A 23 -9.78 -1.49 -6.77
CA GLU A 23 -10.61 -1.93 -7.89
C GLU A 23 -10.86 -0.80 -8.89
N VAL A 24 -11.23 0.39 -8.40
CA VAL A 24 -11.40 1.58 -9.26
C VAL A 24 -10.11 1.91 -9.98
N TYR A 25 -8.97 1.89 -9.28
CA TYR A 25 -7.66 2.13 -9.90
C TYR A 25 -7.34 1.09 -10.99
N LYS A 26 -7.62 -0.20 -10.76
CA LYS A 26 -7.43 -1.25 -11.78
C LYS A 26 -8.36 -1.08 -12.97
N PHE A 27 -9.61 -0.69 -12.74
CA PHE A 27 -10.59 -0.45 -13.81
C PHE A 27 -10.19 0.72 -14.71
N MET A 28 -9.57 1.76 -14.15
CA MET A 28 -9.07 2.92 -14.91
C MET A 28 -7.77 2.63 -15.66
N MET A 29 -7.13 1.48 -15.43
CA MET A 29 -5.86 1.15 -16.07
C MET A 29 -6.13 0.65 -17.50
N PRO A 30 -5.55 1.27 -18.55
CA PRO A 30 -5.88 0.92 -19.94
C PRO A 30 -5.17 -0.35 -20.45
N PHE A 31 -4.55 -1.13 -19.57
CA PHE A 31 -3.78 -2.32 -19.92
C PHE A 31 -3.66 -3.27 -18.73
N GLU A 32 -3.35 -4.53 -19.00
CA GLU A 32 -3.12 -5.54 -17.98
C GLU A 32 -1.70 -5.46 -17.42
N SER A 33 -1.57 -5.69 -16.12
CA SER A 33 -0.28 -5.76 -15.44
C SER A 33 -0.33 -6.73 -14.26
N GLU A 34 0.75 -7.50 -14.07
CA GLU A 34 0.94 -8.31 -12.86
C GLU A 34 1.23 -7.46 -11.62
N LEU A 35 1.69 -6.22 -11.81
CA LEU A 35 1.97 -5.28 -10.74
C LEU A 35 0.77 -4.38 -10.49
N ILE A 36 0.41 -4.23 -9.20
CA ILE A 36 -0.67 -3.31 -8.81
C ILE A 36 -0.22 -1.87 -9.06
N TRP A 37 0.96 -1.46 -8.57
CA TRP A 37 1.40 -0.07 -8.65
C TRP A 37 2.42 0.15 -9.75
N LEU A 38 2.11 1.06 -10.66
CA LEU A 38 2.94 1.38 -11.81
C LEU A 38 3.39 2.83 -11.80
N ASN A 39 4.50 3.08 -12.47
CA ASN A 39 4.96 4.42 -12.81
C ASN A 39 4.46 4.83 -14.21
N TYR A 40 4.80 6.05 -14.64
CA TYR A 40 4.39 6.61 -15.93
C TYR A 40 4.94 5.83 -17.15
N GLN A 41 6.00 5.06 -16.97
CA GLN A 41 6.58 4.18 -18.00
C GLN A 41 5.97 2.78 -17.98
N LYS A 42 4.88 2.57 -17.22
CA LYS A 42 4.17 1.29 -17.06
C LYS A 42 5.02 0.18 -16.42
N SER A 43 6.13 0.53 -15.77
CA SER A 43 6.92 -0.39 -14.95
C SER A 43 6.61 -0.19 -13.46
N GLY A 44 7.14 -1.05 -12.60
CA GLY A 44 6.85 -1.02 -11.17
C GLY A 44 7.13 0.34 -10.51
N LEU A 45 6.24 0.74 -9.62
CA LEU A 45 6.43 1.97 -8.84
C LEU A 45 7.63 1.83 -7.90
N SER A 46 8.62 2.72 -8.04
CA SER A 46 9.80 2.71 -7.19
C SER A 46 9.52 3.25 -5.78
N ARG A 47 10.32 2.81 -4.80
CA ARG A 47 10.25 3.31 -3.41
C ARG A 47 10.34 4.84 -3.32
N ILE A 48 11.24 5.43 -4.11
CA ILE A 48 11.45 6.89 -4.15
C ILE A 48 10.20 7.59 -4.72
N SER A 49 9.58 7.03 -5.75
CA SER A 49 8.35 7.58 -6.34
C SER A 49 7.18 7.51 -5.36
N ALA A 50 7.01 6.38 -4.67
CA ALA A 50 5.98 6.23 -3.63
C ALA A 50 6.18 7.24 -2.48
N TYR A 51 7.43 7.46 -2.05
CA TYR A 51 7.75 8.51 -1.08
C TYR A 51 7.35 9.90 -1.59
N LYS A 52 7.71 10.26 -2.82
CA LYS A 52 7.34 11.57 -3.40
C LYS A 52 5.83 11.75 -3.52
N ILE A 53 5.09 10.70 -3.88
CA ILE A 53 3.61 10.72 -3.97
C ILE A 53 2.99 10.99 -2.58
N THR A 54 3.41 10.25 -1.57
CA THR A 54 2.89 10.43 -0.19
C THR A 54 3.22 11.81 0.37
N GLN A 55 4.45 12.29 0.16
CA GLN A 55 4.82 13.66 0.52
C GLN A 55 3.97 14.70 -0.20
N LYS A 56 3.76 14.55 -1.51
CA LYS A 56 3.02 15.54 -2.33
C LYS A 56 1.54 15.65 -1.94
N TYR A 57 0.86 14.52 -1.74
CA TYR A 57 -0.60 14.53 -1.55
C TYR A 57 -1.05 14.44 -0.09
N LEU A 58 -0.21 13.91 0.80
CA LEU A 58 -0.56 13.71 2.21
C LEU A 58 0.34 14.51 3.16
N GLY A 59 1.43 15.11 2.67
CA GLY A 59 2.39 15.84 3.50
C GLY A 59 3.18 14.95 4.47
N VAL A 60 3.09 13.62 4.34
CA VAL A 60 3.67 12.66 5.29
C VAL A 60 4.46 11.58 4.57
N SER A 61 5.44 10.98 5.27
CA SER A 61 6.25 9.92 4.70
C SER A 61 5.53 8.57 4.84
N PRO A 62 5.87 7.56 4.00
CA PRO A 62 5.30 6.22 4.13
C PRO A 62 5.53 5.59 5.51
N HIS A 63 6.65 5.94 6.17
CA HIS A 63 6.97 5.46 7.51
C HIS A 63 6.00 6.01 8.57
N ILE A 64 5.64 7.29 8.48
CA ILE A 64 4.67 7.92 9.37
C ILE A 64 3.27 7.32 9.16
N LEU A 65 2.87 7.12 7.89
CA LEU A 65 1.61 6.45 7.56
C LEU A 65 1.51 5.05 8.17
N ARG A 66 2.59 4.25 8.05
CA ARG A 66 2.64 2.91 8.66
C ARG A 66 2.52 2.97 10.17
N HIS A 67 3.19 3.92 10.83
CA HIS A 67 3.13 4.06 12.27
C HIS A 67 1.72 4.43 12.73
N SER A 68 1.10 5.43 12.09
CA SER A 68 -0.29 5.81 12.36
C SER A 68 -1.26 4.64 12.16
N TYR A 69 -1.08 3.84 11.11
CA TYR A 69 -1.90 2.64 10.89
C TYR A 69 -1.74 1.61 12.02
N ALA A 70 -0.51 1.29 12.42
CA ALA A 70 -0.26 0.36 13.52
C ALA A 70 -0.87 0.85 14.83
N THR A 71 -0.70 2.14 15.15
CA THR A 71 -1.33 2.76 16.32
C THR A 71 -2.85 2.68 16.23
N SER A 72 -3.45 2.97 15.06
CA SER A 72 -4.90 2.92 14.87
C SER A 72 -5.48 1.52 15.07
N LEU A 73 -4.74 0.47 14.66
CA LEU A 73 -5.12 -0.92 14.90
C LEU A 73 -5.10 -1.26 16.39
N ILE A 74 -4.02 -0.90 17.10
CA ILE A 74 -3.89 -1.15 18.55
C ILE A 74 -5.00 -0.41 19.31
N THR A 75 -5.24 0.86 19.00
CA THR A 75 -6.30 1.66 19.65
C THR A 75 -7.70 1.15 19.31
N GLY A 76 -7.88 0.55 18.14
CA GLY A 76 -9.14 -0.05 17.69
C GLY A 76 -9.40 -1.45 18.27
N GLY A 77 -8.56 -1.94 19.18
CA GLY A 77 -8.71 -3.24 19.82
C GLY A 77 -8.24 -4.42 18.96
N ALA A 78 -7.45 -4.19 17.91
CA ALA A 78 -6.80 -5.27 17.19
C ALA A 78 -5.66 -5.83 18.06
N ASP A 79 -5.86 -7.04 18.55
CA ASP A 79 -4.85 -7.75 19.33
C ASP A 79 -3.70 -8.18 18.40
N LEU A 80 -2.46 -7.97 18.85
CA LEU A 80 -1.22 -8.24 18.08
C LEU A 80 -0.65 -9.64 18.37
N THR A 81 -1.47 -10.56 18.87
CA THR A 81 -1.11 -11.96 19.15
C THR A 81 -0.95 -12.80 17.89
#